data_AF-D9CHZ7-F1
#
_entry.id   AF-D9CHZ7-F1
#
_cell.length_a   1.000
_cell.length_b   1.000
_cell.length_c   1.000
_cell.angle_alpha   90.00
_cell.angle_beta   90.00
_cell.angle_gamma   90.00
#
_symmetry.space_group_name_H-M   'P 1'
#
loop_
_entity.id
_entity.type
_entity.pdbx_description
1 polymer ?
#
loop_
_entity_poly.entity_id
_entity_poly.type
_entity_poly.pdbx_seq_one_letter_code
_entity_poly.pdbx_strand_id
1 'polypeptide(L)'
;VWGFNEVTSANGNYYQSWSGSTPTINTGASGLQNFDNVVAAAKAHGIRLIVALTNNWSDYGGMDVYVKQIAGSANHDLFYTNAQVITAFKNYVKTFVTRYVNEPGIMAWEFPNEP
;
A
#
# COMPACT_ATOMS: atom_id res chain seq x y z
N VAL A 1 -12.36 1.74 0.02
CA VAL A 1 -11.09 2.45 0.26
C VAL A 1 -9.97 1.44 0.13
N TRP A 2 -8.89 1.81 -0.55
CA TRP A 2 -7.75 0.94 -0.82
C TRP A 2 -6.78 0.89 0.37
N GLY A 3 -6.00 -0.18 0.47
CA GLY A 3 -4.88 -0.30 1.42
C GLY A 3 -3.56 0.19 0.84
N PHE A 4 -3.58 0.93 -0.26
CA PHE A 4 -2.42 1.48 -0.97
C PHE A 4 -2.68 2.93 -1.37
N ASN A 5 -1.58 3.68 -1.49
CA ASN A 5 -1.51 5.02 -2.10
C ASN A 5 -0.03 5.43 -2.13
N GLU A 6 0.65 5.07 -3.22
CA GLU A 6 2.06 5.36 -3.47
C GLU A 6 2.23 6.68 -4.21
N VAL A 7 3.02 7.59 -3.64
CA VAL A 7 3.26 8.91 -4.23
C VAL A 7 4.74 9.22 -4.35
N THR A 8 5.12 9.94 -5.40
CA THR A 8 6.48 10.52 -5.55
C THR A 8 6.55 11.98 -5.11
N SER A 9 5.39 12.58 -4.83
CA SER A 9 5.25 13.92 -4.24
C SER A 9 4.16 13.85 -3.18
N ALA A 10 4.54 14.07 -1.92
CA ALA A 10 3.61 14.00 -0.80
C ALA A 10 2.66 15.20 -0.83
N ASN A 11 1.37 14.93 -1.01
CA ASN A 11 0.30 15.93 -0.94
C ASN A 11 -0.99 15.26 -0.43
N GLY A 12 -1.66 15.89 0.54
CA GLY A 12 -2.88 15.37 1.12
C GLY A 12 -2.69 14.00 1.79
N ASN A 13 -3.64 13.10 1.55
CA ASN A 13 -3.60 11.74 2.10
C ASN A 13 -2.81 10.80 1.21
N TYR A 14 -1.86 10.07 1.78
CA TYR A 14 -1.01 9.07 1.09
C TYR A 14 -0.46 8.07 2.09
N TYR A 15 -0.13 6.85 1.66
CA TYR A 15 0.33 5.79 2.56
C TYR A 15 1.81 5.48 2.43
N GLN A 16 2.38 5.66 1.24
CA GLN A 16 3.81 5.52 1.03
C GLN A 16 4.32 6.61 0.10
N SER A 17 5.38 7.32 0.48
CA SER A 17 6.06 8.30 -0.36
C SER A 17 7.42 7.81 -0.79
N TRP A 18 7.86 8.23 -1.97
CA TRP A 18 9.15 7.84 -2.56
C TRP A 18 10.03 9.06 -2.78
N SER A 19 11.28 8.98 -2.31
CA SER A 19 12.35 9.93 -2.62
C SER A 19 13.47 9.18 -3.32
N GLY A 20 13.40 9.14 -4.66
CA GLY A 20 14.19 8.19 -5.45
C GLY A 20 13.85 6.75 -5.03
N SER A 21 14.87 5.90 -4.90
CA SER A 21 14.69 4.49 -4.52
C SER A 21 14.37 4.26 -3.03
N THR A 22 14.16 5.32 -2.25
CA THR A 22 13.87 5.23 -0.81
C THR A 22 12.38 5.44 -0.52
N PRO A 23 11.63 4.38 -0.15
CA PRO A 23 10.25 4.50 0.31
C PRO A 23 10.17 4.91 1.79
N THR A 24 9.18 5.73 2.12
CA THR A 24 8.80 6.08 3.49
C THR A 24 7.30 5.83 3.68
N ILE A 25 6.93 5.09 4.72
CA ILE A 25 5.53 4.76 5.01
C ILE A 25 4.97 5.83 5.95
N ASN A 26 3.87 6.47 5.54
CA ASN A 26 3.22 7.50 6.35
C ASN A 26 2.27 6.84 7.36
N THR A 27 2.70 6.75 8.61
CA THR A 27 1.89 6.20 9.71
C THR A 27 1.13 7.29 10.51
N GLY A 28 1.21 8.55 10.06
CA GLY A 28 0.57 9.69 10.69
C GLY A 28 -0.88 9.91 10.28
N ALA A 29 -1.42 11.07 10.66
CA ALA A 29 -2.83 11.46 10.48
C ALA A 29 -3.29 11.48 9.01
N SER A 30 -2.43 11.92 8.08
CA SER A 30 -2.70 11.88 6.63
C SER A 30 -2.32 10.55 5.98
N GLY A 31 -1.89 9.57 6.77
CA GLY A 31 -1.45 8.27 6.29
C GLY A 31 -2.30 7.14 6.82
N LEU A 32 -1.66 6.10 7.37
CA LEU A 32 -2.38 4.91 7.84
C LEU A 32 -3.41 5.18 8.93
N GLN A 33 -3.30 6.29 9.69
CA GLN A 33 -4.38 6.67 10.62
C GLN A 33 -5.69 7.02 9.92
N ASN A 34 -5.64 7.45 8.66
CA ASN A 34 -6.84 7.61 7.87
C ASN A 34 -7.52 6.25 7.59
N PHE A 35 -6.73 5.20 7.37
CA PHE A 35 -7.27 3.84 7.22
C PHE A 35 -7.80 3.27 8.54
N ASP A 36 -7.28 3.69 9.70
CA ASP A 36 -7.91 3.36 10.99
C ASP A 36 -9.37 3.81 11.04
N ASN A 37 -9.70 4.98 10.48
CA ASN A 37 -11.08 5.47 10.43
C ASN A 37 -11.96 4.57 9.55
N VAL A 38 -11.42 4.03 8.46
CA VAL A 38 -12.12 3.07 7.59
C VAL A 38 -12.42 1.78 8.37
N VAL A 39 -11.43 1.27 9.10
CA VAL A 39 -11.58 0.08 9.95
C VAL A 39 -12.61 0.32 11.04
N ALA A 40 -12.54 1.46 11.73
CA ALA A 40 -13.48 1.83 12.78
C ALA A 40 -14.92 1.96 12.25
N ALA A 41 -15.11 2.60 11.09
CA ALA A 41 -16.40 2.70 10.44
C ALA A 41 -16.94 1.31 10.03
N ALA A 42 -16.12 0.47 9.39
CA ALA A 42 -16.52 -0.88 9.01
C ALA A 42 -16.98 -1.69 10.24
N LYS A 43 -16.20 -1.63 11.33
CA LYS A 43 -16.51 -2.28 12.60
C LYS A 43 -17.82 -1.80 13.21
N ALA A 44 -18.06 -0.49 13.23
CA ALA A 44 -19.30 0.10 13.75
C ALA A 44 -20.54 -0.36 12.97
N HIS A 45 -20.38 -0.75 11.71
CA HIS A 45 -21.46 -1.22 10.84
C HIS A 45 -21.48 -2.74 10.64
N GLY A 46 -20.63 -3.50 11.35
CA GLY A 46 -20.55 -4.96 11.19
C GLY A 46 -20.05 -5.43 9.81
N ILE A 47 -19.37 -4.55 9.07
CA ILE A 47 -18.80 -4.83 7.75
C ILE A 47 -17.38 -5.38 7.94
N ARG A 48 -17.02 -6.38 7.11
CA ARG A 48 -15.64 -6.88 7.04
C ARG A 48 -14.97 -6.43 5.75
N LEU A 49 -13.66 -6.23 5.81
CA LEU A 49 -12.86 -5.64 4.73
C LEU A 49 -11.98 -6.68 4.03
N ILE A 50 -11.98 -6.69 2.70
CA ILE A 50 -10.86 -7.18 1.90
C ILE A 50 -10.00 -5.97 1.56
N VAL A 51 -8.69 -6.07 1.80
CA VAL A 51 -7.78 -4.92 1.64
C VAL A 51 -6.68 -5.28 0.65
N ALA A 52 -6.74 -4.68 -0.54
CA ALA A 52 -5.65 -4.72 -1.51
C ALA A 52 -4.48 -3.84 -1.05
N LEU A 53 -3.26 -4.34 -1.18
CA LEU A 53 -2.04 -3.73 -0.62
C LEU A 53 -1.16 -3.03 -1.66
N THR A 54 -1.49 -3.14 -2.94
CA THR A 54 -0.98 -2.30 -4.04
C THR A 54 -1.96 -2.40 -5.23
N ASN A 55 -1.68 -1.68 -6.32
CA ASN A 55 -2.48 -1.69 -7.53
C ASN A 55 -1.66 -2.15 -8.73
N ASN A 56 -2.24 -2.98 -9.60
CA ASN A 56 -1.69 -3.25 -10.92
C ASN A 56 -1.68 -1.98 -11.78
N TRP A 57 -2.74 -1.17 -11.66
CA TRP A 57 -2.91 0.07 -12.42
C TRP A 57 -2.24 1.27 -11.76
N SER A 58 -2.13 2.37 -12.51
CA SER A 58 -1.46 3.60 -12.06
C SER A 58 -2.27 4.46 -11.06
N ASP A 59 -3.56 4.15 -10.86
CA ASP A 59 -4.40 4.89 -9.91
C ASP A 59 -3.89 4.70 -8.48
N TYR A 60 -3.68 5.83 -7.79
CA TYR A 60 -3.03 5.90 -6.48
C TYR A 60 -1.61 5.31 -6.46
N GLY A 61 -0.91 5.33 -7.61
CA GLY A 61 0.47 4.88 -7.71
C GLY A 61 0.57 3.47 -8.30
N GLY A 62 0.57 2.45 -7.45
CA GLY A 62 0.65 1.05 -7.88
C GLY A 62 2.06 0.54 -8.16
N MET A 63 2.13 -0.66 -8.75
CA MET A 63 3.37 -1.41 -8.99
C MET A 63 4.42 -0.61 -9.77
N ASP A 64 3.98 0.19 -10.75
CA ASP A 64 4.86 0.98 -11.60
C ASP A 64 5.66 2.01 -10.81
N VAL A 65 5.14 2.51 -9.69
CA VAL A 65 5.91 3.41 -8.81
C VAL A 65 7.11 2.67 -8.23
N TYR A 66 6.91 1.46 -7.71
CA TYR A 66 8.01 0.66 -7.17
C TYR A 66 9.07 0.36 -8.24
N VAL A 67 8.63 -0.12 -9.41
CA VAL A 67 9.52 -0.49 -10.51
C VAL A 67 10.32 0.72 -11.00
N LYS A 68 9.65 1.86 -11.21
CA LYS A 68 10.31 3.07 -11.69
C LYS A 68 11.30 3.63 -10.67
N GLN A 69 10.95 3.67 -9.39
CA GLN A 69 11.80 4.26 -8.35
C GLN A 69 13.02 3.40 -8.02
N ILE A 70 12.90 2.07 -8.08
CA ILE A 70 13.97 1.15 -7.69
C ILE A 70 14.80 0.70 -8.89
N ALA A 71 14.14 0.26 -9.96
CA ALA A 71 14.80 -0.33 -11.13
C ALA A 71 15.02 0.68 -12.26
N GLY A 72 14.46 1.89 -12.18
CA GLY A 72 14.56 2.88 -13.26
C GLY A 72 13.94 2.41 -14.58
N SER A 73 13.00 1.48 -14.51
CA SER A 73 12.45 0.76 -15.67
C SER A 73 10.96 1.03 -15.84
N ALA A 74 10.46 0.85 -17.07
CA ALA A 74 9.04 0.82 -17.39
C ALA A 74 8.50 -0.61 -17.54
N ASN A 75 9.32 -1.64 -17.32
CA ASN A 75 8.90 -3.03 -17.38
C ASN A 75 8.14 -3.41 -16.10
N HIS A 76 6.80 -3.33 -16.17
CA HIS A 76 5.85 -3.63 -15.11
C HIS A 76 6.16 -4.95 -14.37
N ASP A 77 6.48 -6.02 -15.10
CA ASP A 77 6.70 -7.36 -14.56
C ASP A 77 7.92 -7.47 -13.63
N LEU A 78 8.79 -6.46 -13.62
CA LEU A 78 9.87 -6.36 -12.63
C LEU A 78 9.33 -6.24 -11.21
N PHE A 79 8.07 -5.87 -11.00
CA PHE A 79 7.43 -5.91 -9.70
C PHE A 79 7.49 -7.32 -9.07
N TYR A 80 7.30 -8.35 -9.89
CA TYR A 80 7.25 -9.75 -9.45
C TYR A 80 8.61 -10.43 -9.40
N THR A 81 9.65 -9.86 -10.02
CA THR A 81 10.94 -10.55 -10.24
C THR A 81 12.14 -9.79 -9.68
N ASN A 82 12.08 -8.47 -9.56
CA ASN A 82 13.18 -7.69 -9.02
C ASN A 82 13.22 -7.80 -7.47
N ALA A 83 14.31 -8.35 -6.94
CA ALA A 83 14.45 -8.60 -5.51
C ALA A 83 14.35 -7.33 -4.63
N GLN A 84 14.82 -6.18 -5.13
CA GLN A 84 14.74 -4.91 -4.38
C GLN A 84 13.31 -4.37 -4.36
N VAL A 85 12.58 -4.47 -5.48
CA VAL A 85 11.16 -4.11 -5.56
C VAL A 85 10.32 -4.98 -4.62
N ILE A 86 10.50 -6.30 -4.67
CA ILE A 86 9.81 -7.26 -3.79
C ILE A 86 10.11 -6.96 -2.33
N THR A 87 11.35 -6.60 -2.00
CA THR A 87 11.76 -6.25 -0.63
C THR A 87 11.04 -4.99 -0.15
N ALA A 88 10.99 -3.94 -0.97
CA ALA A 88 10.28 -2.71 -0.64
C ALA A 88 8.78 -2.96 -0.43
N PHE A 89 8.14 -3.75 -1.30
CA PHE A 89 6.73 -4.09 -1.15
C PHE A 89 6.47 -4.93 0.11
N LYS A 90 7.30 -5.94 0.40
CA LYS A 90 7.20 -6.72 1.65
C LYS A 90 7.33 -5.85 2.90
N ASN A 91 8.16 -4.81 2.87
CA ASN A 91 8.28 -3.86 3.98
C ASN A 91 6.98 -3.05 4.17
N TYR A 92 6.33 -2.65 3.08
CA TYR A 92 5.01 -2.02 3.13
C TYR A 92 3.96 -2.96 3.71
N VAL A 93 3.83 -4.17 3.15
CA VAL A 93 2.91 -5.22 3.62
C VAL A 93 3.12 -5.50 5.10
N LYS A 94 4.36 -5.70 5.55
CA LYS A 94 4.69 -5.95 6.96
C LYS A 94 4.17 -4.82 7.85
N THR A 95 4.41 -3.57 7.47
CA THR A 95 3.99 -2.40 8.27
C THR A 95 2.47 -2.29 8.33
N PHE A 96 1.79 -2.40 7.18
CA PHE A 96 0.35 -2.29 7.08
C PHE A 96 -0.36 -3.43 7.83
N VAL A 97 -0.01 -4.68 7.54
CA VAL A 97 -0.64 -5.86 8.16
C VAL A 97 -0.39 -5.88 9.66
N THR A 98 0.83 -5.55 10.12
CA THR A 98 1.13 -5.52 11.57
C THR A 98 0.22 -4.55 12.32
N ARG A 99 -0.17 -3.43 11.69
CA ARG A 99 -1.08 -2.45 12.30
C ARG A 99 -2.47 -3.01 12.59
N TYR A 100 -2.95 -3.96 11.77
CA TYR A 100 -4.31 -4.49 11.83
C TYR A 100 -4.38 -6.00 12.09
N VAL A 101 -3.26 -6.63 12.46
CA VAL A 101 -3.16 -8.10 12.61
C VAL A 101 -4.16 -8.67 13.62
N ASN A 102 -4.54 -7.88 14.63
CA ASN A 102 -5.50 -8.26 15.67
C ASN A 102 -6.91 -7.72 15.42
N GLU A 103 -7.20 -7.14 14.26
CA GLU A 103 -8.52 -6.59 13.95
C GLU A 103 -9.41 -7.62 13.23
N PRO A 104 -10.43 -8.20 13.91
CA PRO A 104 -11.31 -9.21 13.32
C PRO A 104 -12.18 -8.68 12.18
N GLY A 105 -12.30 -7.35 12.03
CA GLY A 105 -12.97 -6.70 10.91
C GLY A 105 -12.22 -6.85 9.58
N ILE A 106 -10.96 -7.26 9.56
CA ILE A 106 -10.26 -7.62 8.32
C ILE A 106 -10.61 -9.05 7.93
N MET A 107 -11.29 -9.23 6.80
CA MET A 107 -11.65 -10.54 6.26
C MET A 107 -10.48 -11.19 5.52
N ALA A 108 -9.76 -10.41 4.69
CA ALA A 108 -8.67 -10.91 3.88
C ALA A 108 -7.70 -9.79 3.48
N TRP A 109 -6.46 -10.19 3.21
CA TRP A 109 -5.45 -9.37 2.55
C TRP A 109 -5.37 -9.77 1.08
N GLU A 110 -5.52 -8.80 0.20
CA GLU A 110 -5.35 -8.98 -1.24
C GLU A 110 -4.01 -8.39 -1.66
N PHE A 111 -3.30 -9.11 -2.52
CA PHE A 111 -1.88 -8.86 -2.72
C PHE A 111 -1.68 -7.60 -3.58
N PRO A 112 -1.98 -7.63 -4.88
CA PRO A 112 -2.38 -6.45 -5.62
C PRO A 112 -3.84 -6.51 -6.08
N ASN A 113 -4.44 -5.35 -6.31
CA ASN A 113 -5.67 -5.23 -7.09
C ASN A 113 -5.38 -5.57 -8.56
N GLU A 114 -6.11 -6.54 -9.11
CA GLU A 114 -6.11 -6.96 -10.52
C GLU A 114 -4.70 -7.26 -11.13
N PRO A 115 -3.92 -8.19 -10.55
CA PRO A 115 -2.59 -8.58 -11.03
C PRO A 115 -2.55 -9.17 -12.44
#